data_AF-C5LWR7-F1
#
_entry.id   AF-C5LWR7-F1
#
_cell.length_a   1.000
_cell.length_b   1.000
_cell.length_c   1.000
_cell.angle_alpha   90.00
_cell.angle_beta   90.00
_cell.angle_gamma   90.00
#
_symmetry.space_group_name_H-M   'P 1'
#
loop_
_entity.id
_entity.type
_entity.pdbx_description
1 polymer ?
#
loop_
_entity_poly.entity_id
_entity_poly.type
_entity_poly.pdbx_seq_one_letter_code
_entity_poly.pdbx_strand_id
1 'polypeptide(L)'
;MSYIKEHYLTLKEVSEAIQVHSVPVINDPPPSNASRHEFHLVRAPRLSVLPPLDTLEFGKKFSDHMLEIDYNIATGWARPRIMPMSNIKLHPASPVLHNAVGCFEGVKVYRVPEGIREFRLSSNIARFATSIRRGAMADLTKRDEQSIYELIRELILIDEHMIPSEPGYSLYIRPTCIGTQASLGVFPPTAAKIFVITCPVGP
;
A
#
# COMPACT_ATOMS: atom_id res chain seq x y z
N MET A 1 -21.52 -23.69 22.61
CA MET A 1 -20.95 -22.99 21.42
C MET A 1 -20.60 -21.56 21.81
N SER A 2 -19.42 -21.37 22.43
CA SER A 2 -18.93 -20.04 22.79
C SER A 2 -18.27 -19.40 21.57
N TYR A 3 -18.85 -18.30 21.08
CA TYR A 3 -18.24 -17.46 20.06
C TYR A 3 -16.98 -16.79 20.63
N ILE A 4 -15.86 -16.99 19.95
CA ILE A 4 -14.61 -16.28 20.17
C ILE A 4 -14.86 -14.81 19.81
N LYS A 5 -14.91 -13.94 20.82
CA LYS A 5 -14.76 -12.49 20.65
C LYS A 5 -13.28 -12.22 20.38
N GLU A 6 -12.88 -12.24 19.11
CA GLU A 6 -11.61 -11.61 18.73
C GLU A 6 -11.76 -10.10 18.94
N HIS A 7 -10.93 -9.55 19.83
CA HIS A 7 -10.83 -8.11 20.07
C HIS A 7 -10.23 -7.44 18.83
N TYR A 8 -11.07 -6.94 17.93
CA TYR A 8 -10.64 -6.09 16.82
C TYR A 8 -10.29 -4.70 17.35
N LEU A 9 -9.00 -4.44 17.56
CA LEU A 9 -8.48 -3.10 17.85
C LEU A 9 -8.83 -2.13 16.73
N THR A 10 -9.16 -0.90 17.08
CA THR A 10 -9.40 0.21 16.14
C THR A 10 -8.07 0.70 15.56
N LEU A 11 -8.05 1.25 14.34
CA LEU A 11 -6.81 1.80 13.75
C LEU A 11 -6.20 2.92 14.62
N LYS A 12 -7.02 3.61 15.40
CA LYS A 12 -6.61 4.71 16.29
C LYS A 12 -5.77 4.23 17.48
N GLU A 13 -6.12 3.08 18.07
CA GLU A 13 -5.36 2.44 19.16
C GLU A 13 -3.96 1.95 18.73
N VAL A 14 -3.73 1.79 17.42
CA VAL A 14 -2.41 1.42 16.87
C VAL A 14 -1.57 2.67 16.53
N SER A 15 -2.21 3.74 16.07
CA SER A 15 -1.52 5.00 15.74
C SER A 15 -0.88 5.67 16.96
N GLU A 16 -1.49 5.57 18.15
CA GLU A 16 -0.95 6.12 19.40
C GLU A 16 0.33 5.39 19.88
N ALA A 17 0.68 4.22 19.31
CA ALA A 17 1.91 3.49 19.63
C ALA A 17 3.11 3.88 18.75
N ILE A 18 2.95 4.78 17.75
CA ILE A 18 3.97 5.09 16.75
C ILE A 18 4.41 6.55 16.88
N GLN A 19 5.62 6.79 17.36
CA GLN A 19 6.25 8.11 17.34
C GLN A 19 6.65 8.49 15.90
N VAL A 20 5.87 9.37 15.29
CA VAL A 20 6.21 10.00 14.01
C VAL A 20 7.27 11.08 14.26
N HIS A 21 8.54 10.80 13.96
CA HIS A 21 9.58 11.82 13.91
C HIS A 21 9.76 12.30 12.47
N SER A 22 9.46 13.57 12.20
CA SER A 22 9.87 14.25 10.97
C SER A 22 11.38 14.51 11.00
N VAL A 23 12.16 13.76 10.24
CA VAL A 23 13.62 13.95 10.11
C VAL A 23 13.92 14.68 8.80
N PRO A 24 14.74 15.75 8.79
CA PRO A 24 15.17 16.40 7.55
C PRO A 24 16.10 15.51 6.73
N VAL A 25 16.04 15.67 5.41
CA VAL A 25 16.77 14.87 4.43
C VAL A 25 18.29 15.04 4.62
N ILE A 26 18.96 13.99 5.11
CA ILE A 26 20.42 13.83 5.05
C ILE A 26 20.69 12.47 4.37
N ASN A 27 21.62 12.45 3.42
CA ASN A 27 22.04 11.26 2.69
C ASN A 27 22.84 10.32 3.60
N ASP A 28 22.15 9.55 4.44
CA ASP A 28 22.77 8.51 5.25
C ASP A 28 22.77 7.14 4.56
N PRO A 29 23.82 6.33 4.73
CA PRO A 29 23.85 4.95 4.26
C PRO A 29 22.74 4.11 4.95
N PRO A 30 22.28 3.00 4.33
CA PRO A 30 21.12 2.27 4.83
C PRO A 30 21.40 1.72 6.24
N PRO A 31 20.53 1.98 7.23
CA PRO A 31 20.77 1.53 8.59
C PRO A 31 20.66 0.00 8.69
N SER A 32 21.74 -0.63 9.15
CA SER A 32 21.69 -1.98 9.68
C SER A 32 20.92 -1.95 11.00
N ASN A 33 19.74 -2.57 11.03
CA ASN A 33 18.96 -2.93 12.22
C ASN A 33 18.12 -1.86 12.98
N ALA A 34 17.56 -0.85 12.30
CA ALA A 34 16.60 0.10 12.92
C ALA A 34 15.13 -0.40 12.87
N SER A 35 14.32 -0.05 13.87
CA SER A 35 12.89 -0.37 14.02
C SER A 35 12.05 0.03 12.79
N ARG A 36 11.55 -0.96 12.05
CA ARG A 36 11.04 -0.84 10.67
C ARG A 36 9.58 -0.33 10.52
N HIS A 37 9.20 0.68 11.31
CA HIS A 37 8.06 1.57 10.95
C HIS A 37 8.54 2.85 10.24
N GLU A 38 9.83 2.94 9.92
CA GLU A 38 10.42 4.12 9.29
C GLU A 38 10.11 4.14 7.79
N PHE A 39 9.09 4.91 7.41
CA PHE A 39 8.82 5.28 6.02
C PHE A 39 9.03 6.79 5.84
N HIS A 40 9.29 7.20 4.60
CA HIS A 40 9.34 8.62 4.28
C HIS A 40 7.93 9.09 3.88
N LEU A 41 7.36 9.99 4.68
CA LEU A 41 6.09 10.66 4.38
C LEU A 41 6.33 12.02 3.70
N VAL A 42 5.75 12.21 2.52
CA VAL A 42 5.59 13.52 1.88
C VAL A 42 4.09 13.79 1.76
N ARG A 43 3.61 14.82 2.46
CA ARG A 43 2.18 15.18 2.43
C ARG A 43 1.82 15.87 1.12
N ALA A 44 0.62 15.59 0.61
CA ALA A 44 0.03 16.35 -0.48
C ALA A 44 -0.09 17.83 -0.07
N PRO A 45 0.24 18.78 -0.97
CA PRO A 45 0.19 20.21 -0.65
C PRO A 45 -1.25 20.70 -0.42
N ARG A 46 -2.24 19.96 -0.93
CA ARG A 46 -3.67 20.19 -0.74
C ARG A 46 -4.38 18.85 -0.72
N LEU A 47 -5.24 18.65 0.28
CA LEU A 47 -6.12 17.48 0.34
C LEU A 47 -7.34 17.68 -0.54
N SER A 48 -7.74 16.62 -1.22
CA SER A 48 -8.99 16.55 -1.97
C SER A 48 -10.19 16.50 -1.02
N VAL A 49 -11.34 16.95 -1.53
CA VAL A 49 -12.62 16.74 -0.85
C VAL A 49 -13.22 15.45 -1.39
N LEU A 50 -13.78 14.62 -0.49
CA LEU A 50 -14.52 13.42 -0.90
C LEU A 50 -15.62 13.83 -1.91
N PRO A 51 -15.65 13.24 -3.12
CA PRO A 51 -16.68 13.55 -4.10
C PRO A 51 -18.09 13.24 -3.57
N PRO A 52 -19.14 13.89 -4.10
CA PRO A 52 -20.52 13.52 -3.80
C PRO A 52 -20.74 12.03 -4.02
N LEU A 53 -21.42 11.38 -3.07
CA LEU A 53 -21.48 9.91 -2.99
C LEU A 53 -22.12 9.28 -4.23
N ASP A 54 -23.16 9.91 -4.76
CA ASP A 54 -23.88 9.53 -5.98
C ASP A 54 -23.02 9.63 -7.25
N THR A 55 -21.84 10.24 -7.18
CA THR A 55 -20.87 10.34 -8.29
C THR A 55 -19.73 9.32 -8.20
N LEU A 56 -19.69 8.48 -7.16
CA LEU A 56 -18.58 7.56 -6.92
C LEU A 56 -18.63 6.33 -7.84
N GLU A 57 -17.96 6.43 -8.98
CA GLU A 57 -17.69 5.31 -9.87
C GLU A 57 -16.44 4.51 -9.48
N PHE A 58 -16.50 3.18 -9.61
CA PHE A 58 -15.38 2.30 -9.28
C PHE A 58 -14.11 2.65 -10.07
N GLY A 59 -13.04 2.99 -9.36
CA GLY A 59 -11.71 3.19 -9.93
C GLY A 59 -11.53 4.46 -10.76
N LYS A 60 -12.38 5.48 -10.59
CA LYS A 60 -12.32 6.75 -11.34
C LYS A 60 -11.75 7.93 -10.56
N LYS A 61 -11.88 7.91 -9.23
CA LYS A 61 -11.38 8.94 -8.31
C LYS A 61 -10.39 8.31 -7.36
N PHE A 62 -9.30 8.98 -7.06
CA PHE A 62 -8.23 8.47 -6.21
C PHE A 62 -7.99 9.41 -5.02
N SER A 63 -7.47 8.87 -3.93
CA SER A 63 -7.03 9.65 -2.78
C SER A 63 -5.73 10.41 -3.06
N ASP A 64 -5.32 11.24 -2.10
CA ASP A 64 -4.26 12.21 -2.29
C ASP A 64 -2.86 11.59 -2.25
N HIS A 65 -2.70 10.43 -1.63
CA HIS A 65 -1.40 9.77 -1.47
C HIS A 65 -1.37 8.36 -2.08
N MET A 66 -0.15 7.89 -2.32
CA MET A 66 0.14 6.51 -2.69
C MET A 66 1.36 6.01 -1.92
N LEU A 67 1.39 4.71 -1.63
CA LEU A 67 2.57 4.01 -1.11
C LEU A 67 3.43 3.54 -2.27
N GLU A 68 4.75 3.67 -2.16
CA GLU A 68 5.76 3.07 -3.05
C GLU A 68 6.86 2.37 -2.25
N ILE A 69 7.24 1.17 -2.71
CA ILE A 69 8.38 0.41 -2.19
C ILE A 69 9.13 -0.18 -3.38
N ASP A 70 10.35 0.28 -3.60
CA ASP A 70 11.23 -0.23 -4.65
C ASP A 70 12.00 -1.46 -4.18
N TYR A 71 12.26 -2.38 -5.09
CA TYR A 71 13.05 -3.58 -4.87
C TYR A 71 14.14 -3.70 -5.92
N ASN A 72 15.33 -4.08 -5.49
CA ASN A 72 16.43 -4.50 -6.35
C ASN A 72 17.07 -5.76 -5.74
N ILE A 73 17.36 -6.76 -6.58
CA ILE A 73 17.90 -8.03 -6.12
C ILE A 73 19.25 -7.89 -5.37
N ALA A 74 20.05 -6.87 -5.69
CA ALA A 74 21.36 -6.64 -5.09
C ALA A 74 21.27 -5.91 -3.74
N THR A 75 20.25 -5.07 -3.53
CA THR A 75 20.13 -4.22 -2.33
C THR A 75 18.92 -4.54 -1.46
N GLY A 76 18.03 -5.41 -1.92
CA GLY A 76 16.75 -5.69 -1.29
C GLY A 76 15.73 -4.56 -1.46
N TRP A 77 14.80 -4.49 -0.50
CA TRP A 77 13.77 -3.45 -0.43
C TRP A 77 14.36 -2.10 -0.02
N ALA A 78 14.05 -1.07 -0.79
CA ALA A 78 14.35 0.32 -0.45
C ALA A 78 13.42 0.81 0.67
N ARG A 79 13.76 1.97 1.25
CA ARG A 79 12.93 2.64 2.25
C ARG A 79 11.53 2.93 1.66
N PRO A 80 10.44 2.49 2.31
CA PRO A 80 9.08 2.79 1.87
C PRO A 80 8.79 4.29 1.84
N ARG A 81 7.93 4.71 0.90
CA ARG A 81 7.54 6.12 0.72
C ARG A 81 6.03 6.23 0.63
N ILE A 82 5.41 7.06 1.46
CA ILE A 82 4.03 7.52 1.25
C ILE A 82 4.12 8.95 0.76
N MET A 83 3.64 9.19 -0.45
CA MET A 83 3.85 10.45 -1.16
C MET A 83 2.62 10.83 -1.99
N PRO A 84 2.52 12.08 -2.49
CA PRO A 84 1.36 12.48 -3.28
C PRO A 84 1.17 11.58 -4.49
N MET A 85 -0.09 11.28 -4.80
CA MET A 85 -0.47 10.47 -5.95
C MET A 85 0.16 11.02 -7.23
N SER A 86 0.87 10.16 -7.97
CA SER A 86 1.60 10.57 -9.16
C SER A 86 1.75 9.45 -10.18
N ASN A 87 2.14 9.81 -11.40
CA ASN A 87 2.39 8.81 -12.44
C ASN A 87 3.71 8.08 -12.17
N ILE A 88 3.66 6.75 -12.33
CA ILE A 88 4.85 5.90 -12.23
C ILE A 88 5.69 6.06 -13.50
N LYS A 89 6.95 6.47 -13.34
CA LYS A 89 7.93 6.51 -14.45
C LYS A 89 8.58 5.14 -14.59
N LEU A 90 8.41 4.52 -15.75
CA LEU A 90 8.97 3.20 -16.07
C LEU A 90 9.88 3.27 -17.28
N HIS A 91 10.89 2.41 -17.32
CA HIS A 91 11.65 2.19 -18.54
C HIS A 91 10.75 1.51 -19.58
N PRO A 92 10.79 1.87 -20.88
CA PRO A 92 9.90 1.26 -21.88
C PRO A 92 10.06 -0.25 -22.00
N ALA A 93 11.25 -0.78 -21.69
CA ALA A 93 11.54 -2.22 -21.66
C ALA A 93 11.16 -2.92 -20.33
N SER A 94 10.42 -2.29 -19.41
CA SER A 94 10.03 -2.94 -18.15
C SER A 94 9.14 -4.15 -18.41
N PRO A 95 9.39 -5.32 -17.78
CA PRO A 95 8.71 -6.57 -18.12
C PRO A 95 7.22 -6.58 -17.79
N VAL A 96 6.75 -5.68 -16.92
CA VAL A 96 5.31 -5.45 -16.73
C VAL A 96 4.61 -5.04 -18.04
N LEU A 97 5.29 -4.30 -18.92
CA LEU A 97 4.75 -3.78 -20.18
C LEU A 97 4.77 -4.80 -21.32
N HIS A 98 5.62 -5.84 -21.23
CA HIS A 98 5.85 -6.80 -22.32
C HIS A 98 5.39 -8.21 -21.99
N ASN A 99 5.66 -8.65 -20.76
CA ASN A 99 5.50 -10.03 -20.33
C ASN A 99 4.49 -10.16 -19.16
N ALA A 100 3.72 -9.10 -18.90
CA ALA A 100 2.74 -9.01 -17.82
C ALA A 100 3.30 -9.43 -16.44
N VAL A 101 4.59 -9.14 -16.18
CA VAL A 101 5.23 -9.43 -14.89
C VAL A 101 4.70 -8.45 -13.85
N GLY A 102 3.59 -8.84 -13.23
CA GLY A 102 2.93 -8.08 -12.18
C GLY A 102 1.77 -8.84 -11.55
N CYS A 103 1.34 -8.40 -10.38
CA CYS A 103 0.15 -8.88 -9.71
C CYS A 103 -0.51 -7.74 -8.92
N PHE A 104 -1.77 -7.94 -8.52
CA PHE A 104 -2.49 -6.97 -7.70
C PHE A 104 -3.38 -7.66 -6.67
N GLU A 105 -3.87 -6.87 -5.72
CA GLU A 105 -4.91 -7.22 -4.77
C GLU A 105 -6.08 -6.25 -4.80
N GLY A 106 -7.19 -6.65 -4.17
CA GLY A 106 -8.37 -5.83 -4.02
C GLY A 106 -9.00 -6.01 -2.66
N VAL A 107 -9.03 -4.95 -1.86
CA VAL A 107 -9.61 -4.97 -0.51
C VAL A 107 -10.36 -3.68 -0.25
N LYS A 108 -11.43 -3.76 0.54
CA LYS A 108 -12.23 -2.62 0.95
C LYS A 108 -12.04 -2.36 2.45
N VAL A 109 -12.00 -1.09 2.81
CA VAL A 109 -12.12 -0.62 4.18
C VAL A 109 -13.35 0.26 4.31
N TYR A 110 -13.98 0.20 5.47
CA TYR A 110 -15.28 0.81 5.73
C TYR A 110 -15.19 1.72 6.93
N ARG A 111 -15.83 2.88 6.87
CA ARG A 111 -16.06 3.72 8.04
C ARG A 111 -17.33 3.25 8.73
N VAL A 112 -17.22 3.03 10.04
CA VAL A 112 -18.29 2.64 10.95
C VAL A 112 -18.31 3.65 12.11
N PRO A 113 -19.37 3.71 12.95
CA PRO A 113 -19.43 4.67 14.05
C PRO A 113 -18.23 4.60 15.01
N GLU A 114 -17.65 3.41 15.22
CA GLU A 114 -16.50 3.18 16.11
C GLU A 114 -15.14 3.45 15.45
N GLY A 115 -15.11 3.86 14.17
CA GLY A 115 -13.88 4.16 13.43
C GLY A 115 -13.80 3.48 12.08
N ILE A 116 -12.61 3.02 11.69
CA ILE A 116 -12.40 2.37 10.39
C ILE A 116 -12.18 0.88 10.60
N ARG A 117 -12.85 0.07 9.79
CA ARG A 117 -12.75 -1.39 9.79
C ARG A 117 -12.22 -1.89 8.45
N GLU A 118 -11.21 -2.73 8.53
CA GLU A 118 -10.68 -3.50 7.40
C GLU A 118 -11.31 -4.89 7.38
N PHE A 119 -11.66 -5.39 6.18
CA PHE A 119 -12.17 -6.76 6.06
C PHE A 119 -11.06 -7.71 5.61
N ARG A 120 -10.51 -8.48 6.56
CA ARG A 120 -9.50 -9.52 6.32
C ARG A 120 -8.26 -9.01 5.56
N LEU A 121 -7.82 -7.78 5.80
CA LEU A 121 -6.69 -7.19 5.07
C LEU A 121 -5.43 -8.08 5.15
N SER A 122 -5.11 -8.61 6.33
CA SER A 122 -3.99 -9.55 6.52
C SER A 122 -4.04 -10.79 5.61
N SER A 123 -5.23 -11.36 5.38
CA SER A 123 -5.42 -12.48 4.46
C SER A 123 -5.14 -12.08 3.00
N ASN A 124 -5.54 -10.87 2.60
CA ASN A 124 -5.27 -10.36 1.26
C ASN A 124 -3.77 -10.08 1.08
N ILE A 125 -3.07 -9.55 2.09
CA ILE A 125 -1.61 -9.33 2.02
C ILE A 125 -0.84 -10.67 1.95
N ALA A 126 -1.27 -11.70 2.68
CA ALA A 126 -0.69 -13.03 2.55
C ALA A 126 -0.86 -13.61 1.12
N ARG A 127 -2.03 -13.39 0.50
CA ARG A 127 -2.27 -13.79 -0.90
C ARG A 127 -1.42 -12.96 -1.88
N PHE A 128 -1.32 -11.65 -1.66
CA PHE A 128 -0.46 -10.75 -2.43
C PHE A 128 1.00 -11.21 -2.44
N ALA A 129 1.55 -11.49 -1.26
CA ALA A 129 2.93 -11.95 -1.12
C ALA A 129 3.15 -13.32 -1.78
N THR A 130 2.16 -14.21 -1.73
CA THR A 130 2.18 -15.48 -2.47
C THR A 130 2.25 -15.24 -3.98
N SER A 131 1.44 -14.31 -4.50
CA SER A 131 1.47 -13.93 -5.92
C SER A 131 2.79 -13.30 -6.34
N ILE A 132 3.39 -12.45 -5.50
CA ILE A 132 4.71 -11.83 -5.75
C ILE A 132 5.79 -12.91 -5.88
N ARG A 133 5.84 -13.86 -4.94
CA ARG A 133 6.79 -14.98 -4.98
C ARG A 133 6.58 -15.86 -6.21
N ARG A 134 5.32 -16.18 -6.53
CA ARG A 134 4.98 -16.98 -7.72
C ARG A 134 5.34 -16.27 -9.03
N GLY A 135 5.24 -14.95 -9.08
CA GLY A 135 5.71 -14.12 -10.19
C GLY A 135 7.22 -13.89 -10.22
N ALA A 136 7.98 -14.50 -9.29
CA ALA A 136 9.43 -14.36 -9.14
C ALA A 136 9.91 -12.90 -9.04
N MET A 137 9.06 -11.98 -8.56
CA MET A 137 9.38 -10.54 -8.52
C MET A 137 10.24 -10.16 -7.32
N ALA A 138 10.01 -10.82 -6.18
CA ALA A 138 10.80 -10.67 -4.96
C ALA A 138 10.55 -11.86 -4.04
N ASP A 139 11.56 -12.22 -3.24
CA ASP A 139 11.36 -13.13 -2.12
C ASP A 139 10.96 -12.32 -0.88
N LEU A 140 9.72 -12.51 -0.43
CA LEU A 140 9.18 -11.85 0.75
C LEU A 140 9.30 -12.78 1.94
N THR A 141 9.71 -12.26 3.10
CA THR A 141 9.60 -12.97 4.38
C THR A 141 8.23 -12.71 5.00
N LYS A 142 7.88 -13.47 6.06
CA LYS A 142 6.68 -13.18 6.86
C LYS A 142 6.72 -11.81 7.54
N ARG A 143 7.92 -11.31 7.83
CA ARG A 143 8.11 -9.96 8.36
C ARG A 143 7.80 -8.91 7.31
N ASP A 144 8.19 -9.14 6.06
CA ASP A 144 7.89 -8.19 4.98
C ASP A 144 6.38 -8.12 4.69
N GLU A 145 5.67 -9.27 4.78
CA GLU A 145 4.20 -9.29 4.73
C GLU A 145 3.58 -8.40 5.80
N GLN A 146 4.05 -8.50 7.04
CA GLN A 146 3.56 -7.69 8.16
C GLN A 146 3.87 -6.20 7.95
N SER A 147 5.07 -5.86 7.46
CA SER A 147 5.42 -4.46 7.17
C SER A 147 4.58 -3.88 6.04
N ILE A 148 4.29 -4.63 4.98
CA ILE A 148 3.38 -4.19 3.90
C ILE A 148 1.98 -3.93 4.46
N TYR A 149 1.49 -4.82 5.32
CA TYR A 149 0.20 -4.65 6.01
C TYR A 149 0.16 -3.34 6.83
N GLU A 150 1.18 -3.08 7.65
CA GLU A 150 1.29 -1.87 8.47
C GLU A 150 1.35 -0.61 7.61
N LEU A 151 2.18 -0.59 6.55
CA LEU A 151 2.31 0.56 5.65
C LEU A 151 1.01 0.88 4.91
N ILE A 152 0.21 -0.14 4.56
CA ILE A 152 -1.11 0.07 3.95
C ILE A 152 -2.07 0.70 4.97
N ARG A 153 -2.00 0.32 6.24
CA ARG A 153 -2.81 0.93 7.31
C ARG A 153 -2.44 2.39 7.54
N GLU A 154 -1.14 2.71 7.52
CA GLU A 154 -0.66 4.10 7.58
C GLU A 154 -1.19 4.92 6.41
N LEU A 155 -1.15 4.39 5.18
CA LEU A 155 -1.73 5.06 4.01
C LEU A 155 -3.24 5.31 4.18
N ILE A 156 -3.99 4.31 4.66
CA ILE A 156 -5.43 4.44 4.92
C ILE A 156 -5.72 5.54 5.95
N LEU A 157 -4.91 5.64 7.00
CA LEU A 157 -5.05 6.67 8.03
C LEU A 157 -4.70 8.07 7.51
N ILE A 158 -3.65 8.18 6.69
CA ILE A 158 -3.27 9.45 6.06
C ILE A 158 -4.37 9.99 5.15
N ASP A 159 -5.06 9.12 4.42
CA ASP A 159 -6.14 9.46 3.50
C ASP A 159 -7.54 9.15 4.08
N GLU A 160 -7.69 9.15 5.40
CA GLU A 160 -8.93 8.70 6.02
C GLU A 160 -10.16 9.57 5.67
N HIS A 161 -9.94 10.84 5.29
CA HIS A 161 -10.98 11.76 4.83
C HIS A 161 -11.62 11.32 3.51
N MET A 162 -10.95 10.44 2.76
CA MET A 162 -11.47 9.87 1.52
C MET A 162 -12.31 8.61 1.75
N ILE A 163 -12.53 8.18 2.99
CA ILE A 163 -13.37 7.00 3.31
C ILE A 163 -14.83 7.46 3.52
N PRO A 164 -15.78 7.09 2.63
CA PRO A 164 -17.19 7.42 2.81
C PRO A 164 -17.77 6.78 4.09
N SER A 165 -18.70 7.50 4.73
CA SER A 165 -19.37 7.04 5.96
C SER A 165 -20.69 6.30 5.72
N GLU A 166 -21.28 6.40 4.53
CA GLU A 166 -22.61 5.86 4.27
C GLU A 166 -22.59 4.34 4.02
N PRO A 167 -23.63 3.60 4.45
CA PRO A 167 -23.77 2.18 4.16
C PRO A 167 -23.71 1.88 2.65
N GLY A 168 -22.99 0.83 2.29
CA GLY A 168 -22.78 0.44 0.88
C GLY A 168 -21.56 1.11 0.22
N TYR A 169 -20.97 2.12 0.85
CA TYR A 169 -19.76 2.79 0.37
C TYR A 169 -18.51 2.30 1.10
N SER A 170 -17.35 2.50 0.48
CA SER A 170 -16.06 2.07 1.04
C SER A 170 -14.89 2.83 0.42
N LEU A 171 -13.73 2.72 1.04
CA LEU A 171 -12.46 3.01 0.37
C LEU A 171 -11.88 1.68 -0.14
N TYR A 172 -11.70 1.59 -1.45
CA TYR A 172 -11.05 0.46 -2.09
C TYR A 172 -9.54 0.68 -2.16
N ILE A 173 -8.78 -0.34 -1.78
CA ILE A 173 -7.33 -0.34 -1.72
C ILE A 173 -6.81 -1.29 -2.79
N ARG A 174 -5.84 -0.81 -3.59
CA ARG A 174 -5.26 -1.54 -4.72
C ARG A 174 -3.74 -1.72 -4.54
N PRO A 175 -3.30 -2.70 -3.73
CA PRO A 175 -1.90 -3.10 -3.74
C PRO A 175 -1.53 -3.71 -5.09
N THR A 176 -0.40 -3.30 -5.64
CA THR A 176 0.08 -3.75 -6.95
C THR A 176 1.58 -3.95 -6.89
N CYS A 177 2.09 -5.03 -7.48
CA CYS A 177 3.52 -5.27 -7.63
C CYS A 177 3.82 -5.46 -9.12
N ILE A 178 4.87 -4.81 -9.62
CA ILE A 178 5.28 -4.83 -11.03
C ILE A 178 6.78 -5.06 -11.17
N GLY A 179 7.20 -5.81 -12.18
CA GLY A 179 8.60 -5.91 -12.59
C GLY A 179 9.05 -4.65 -13.34
N THR A 180 10.14 -4.03 -12.89
CA THR A 180 10.59 -2.71 -13.36
C THR A 180 11.95 -2.72 -14.06
N GLN A 181 12.65 -3.86 -14.09
CA GLN A 181 13.95 -4.00 -14.75
C GLN A 181 13.92 -3.53 -16.22
N ALA A 182 14.94 -2.78 -16.64
CA ALA A 182 15.10 -2.37 -18.03
C ALA A 182 15.65 -3.53 -18.90
N SER A 183 14.80 -4.50 -19.25
CA SER A 183 15.21 -5.67 -20.04
C SER A 183 14.03 -6.30 -20.78
N LEU A 184 14.22 -6.64 -22.06
CA LEU A 184 13.26 -7.43 -22.84
C LEU A 184 13.40 -8.94 -22.61
N GLY A 185 14.46 -9.38 -21.92
CA GLY A 185 14.69 -10.79 -21.65
C GLY A 185 13.61 -11.41 -20.74
N VAL A 186 13.28 -12.67 -21.00
CA VAL A 186 12.26 -13.42 -20.26
C VAL A 186 12.95 -14.25 -19.17
N PHE A 187 13.13 -13.63 -18.01
CA PHE A 187 13.71 -14.25 -16.82
C PHE A 187 13.17 -13.54 -15.56
N PRO A 188 13.34 -14.11 -14.35
CA PRO A 188 12.95 -13.44 -13.11
C PRO A 188 13.51 -12.01 -13.04
N PRO A 189 12.67 -10.99 -12.82
CA PRO A 189 13.13 -9.61 -12.86
C PRO A 189 14.08 -9.31 -11.69
N THR A 190 15.14 -8.55 -11.95
CA THR A 190 16.09 -8.12 -10.90
C THR A 190 15.65 -6.85 -10.18
N ALA A 191 14.57 -6.22 -10.64
CA ALA A 191 13.98 -5.03 -10.03
C ALA A 191 12.45 -5.10 -10.10
N ALA A 192 11.80 -4.68 -9.02
CA ALA A 192 10.35 -4.63 -8.90
C ALA A 192 9.93 -3.38 -8.11
N LYS A 193 8.64 -3.06 -8.16
CA LYS A 193 8.02 -2.01 -7.35
C LYS A 193 6.70 -2.50 -6.80
N ILE A 194 6.50 -2.38 -5.50
CA ILE A 194 5.18 -2.39 -4.89
C ILE A 194 4.66 -0.95 -4.85
N PHE A 195 3.43 -0.74 -5.27
CA PHE A 195 2.71 0.50 -5.02
C PHE A 195 1.27 0.23 -4.58
N VAL A 196 0.70 1.16 -3.82
CA VAL A 196 -0.68 1.06 -3.32
C VAL A 196 -1.38 2.39 -3.56
N ILE A 197 -2.51 2.32 -4.25
CA ILE A 197 -3.40 3.45 -4.47
C ILE A 197 -4.76 3.15 -3.83
N THR A 198 -5.49 4.19 -3.45
CA THR A 198 -6.80 4.06 -2.83
C THR A 198 -7.84 4.88 -3.59
N CYS A 199 -9.08 4.42 -3.61
CA CYS A 199 -10.18 5.09 -4.28
C CYS A 199 -11.50 4.95 -3.50
N PRO A 200 -12.24 6.05 -3.24
CA PRO A 200 -13.60 5.96 -2.71
C PRO A 200 -14.52 5.32 -3.76
N VAL A 201 -15.38 4.40 -3.33
CA VAL A 201 -16.30 3.67 -4.21
C VAL A 201 -17.69 3.51 -3.58
N GLY A 202 -18.72 3.59 -4.44
CA GLY A 202 -20.11 3.31 -4.09
C GLY A 202 -20.58 1.90 -4.49
N PRO A 203 -21.88 1.62 -4.30
CA PRO A 203 -22.54 0.37 -4.66
C PRO A 203 -22.69 0.14 -6.16
#